data_AF-A0AA43HFJ9-F1
#
_entry.id   AF-A0AA43HFJ9-F1
#
_cell.length_a   1.000
_cell.length_b   1.000
_cell.length_c   1.000
_cell.angle_alpha   90.00
_cell.angle_beta   90.00
_cell.angle_gamma   90.00
#
_symmetry.space_group_name_H-M   'P 1'
#
loop_
_entity.id
_entity.type
_entity.pdbx_description
1 polymer ?
#
loop_
_entity_poly.entity_id
_entity_poly.type
_entity_poly.pdbx_seq_one_letter_code
_entity_poly.pdbx_strand_id
1 'polypeptide(L)'
;MRTKTEIDNVIVEVQKKLSENTEWITRYKEYATQLKEDKKGTKYNECRKRFRVAKPLYVYTNVSKAKSSTCDYDLRFGGQSVGTIKVRKDDVFFTTKDKQQNNEMYFGSPVLSTDDHKWNSPEGKMFRKHFTTELLAKKGSKSPEHALENELLVEFSKKKSVDKKLCYIQPVKLLKNFFQMPTPLSASKNDISYQPKGGGIDILARITMDGVNKNNGRLSVIELKDENKNNEPPEKVIKQAIAYAIFLGKLLYSESGEKWYSLFGFKSKRLEKMTLNVVAAMPFKENQKCSFENQTIDIDEHITLELHTLFIKIEANDIKGFSGSLVNTMRKK
;
A
#
# COMPACT_ATOMS: atom_id res chain seq x y z
N MET A 1 -10.41 -28.94 0.37
CA MET A 1 -9.57 -29.62 -0.66
C MET A 1 -9.44 -28.82 -1.96
N ARG A 2 -10.47 -28.13 -2.48
CA ARG A 2 -10.35 -27.27 -3.70
C ARG A 2 -9.40 -26.07 -3.53
N THR A 3 -9.32 -25.47 -2.34
CA THR A 3 -8.52 -24.28 -2.07
C THR A 3 -7.01 -24.49 -2.13
N LYS A 4 -6.51 -25.68 -1.73
CA LYS A 4 -5.08 -25.98 -1.76
C LYS A 4 -4.54 -26.05 -3.19
N THR A 5 -5.20 -26.82 -4.05
CA THR A 5 -4.84 -26.92 -5.48
C THR A 5 -4.90 -25.57 -6.20
N GLU A 6 -5.88 -24.72 -5.85
CA GLU A 6 -5.97 -23.38 -6.43
C GLU A 6 -4.83 -22.45 -5.98
N ILE A 7 -4.41 -22.55 -4.72
CA ILE A 7 -3.26 -21.81 -4.19
C ILE A 7 -1.96 -22.30 -4.85
N ASP A 8 -1.79 -23.62 -4.98
CA ASP A 8 -0.62 -24.21 -5.64
C ASP A 8 -0.51 -23.73 -7.10
N ASN A 9 -1.64 -23.66 -7.82
CA ASN A 9 -1.68 -23.10 -9.18
C ASN A 9 -1.24 -21.63 -9.23
N VAL A 10 -1.72 -20.80 -8.29
CA VAL A 10 -1.30 -19.39 -8.17
C VAL A 10 0.21 -19.28 -7.98
N ILE A 11 0.79 -20.11 -7.11
CA ILE A 11 2.23 -20.09 -6.82
C ILE A 11 3.03 -20.45 -8.07
N VAL A 12 2.68 -21.56 -8.73
CA VAL A 12 3.35 -22.03 -9.94
C VAL A 12 3.26 -20.99 -11.05
N GLU A 13 2.09 -20.39 -11.25
CA GLU A 13 1.88 -19.38 -12.26
C GLU A 13 2.73 -18.12 -11.99
N VAL A 14 2.70 -17.59 -10.77
CA VAL A 14 3.49 -16.40 -10.40
C VAL A 14 4.99 -16.66 -10.59
N GLN A 15 5.49 -17.80 -10.12
CA GLN A 15 6.89 -18.17 -10.28
C GLN A 15 7.27 -18.24 -11.76
N LYS A 16 6.44 -18.90 -12.58
CA LYS A 16 6.63 -18.98 -14.03
C LYS A 16 6.67 -17.60 -14.68
N LYS A 17 5.69 -16.73 -14.39
CA LYS A 17 5.63 -15.38 -14.97
C LYS A 17 6.87 -14.55 -14.61
N LEU A 18 7.34 -14.63 -13.37
CA LEU A 18 8.51 -13.91 -12.90
C LEU A 18 9.83 -14.46 -13.48
N SER A 19 9.93 -15.77 -13.72
CA SER A 19 11.12 -16.37 -14.35
C SER A 19 11.19 -16.11 -15.85
N GLU A 20 10.04 -16.11 -16.53
CA GLU A 20 9.96 -15.82 -17.98
C GLU A 20 10.22 -14.34 -18.29
N ASN A 21 10.03 -13.44 -17.32
CA ASN A 21 10.15 -11.99 -17.51
C ASN A 21 11.12 -11.38 -16.51
N THR A 22 12.42 -11.50 -16.73
CA THR A 22 13.44 -11.08 -15.73
C THR A 22 13.69 -9.57 -15.66
N GLU A 23 13.10 -8.75 -16.52
CA GLU A 23 13.35 -7.29 -16.54
C GLU A 23 13.03 -6.61 -15.21
N TRP A 24 12.05 -7.13 -14.45
CA TRP A 24 11.67 -6.54 -13.17
C TRP A 24 12.86 -6.47 -12.21
N ILE A 25 13.81 -7.41 -12.30
CA ILE A 25 15.01 -7.40 -11.45
C ILE A 25 15.77 -6.09 -11.64
N THR A 26 16.09 -5.77 -12.89
CA THR A 26 16.77 -4.53 -13.28
C THR A 26 15.94 -3.31 -12.93
N ARG A 27 14.65 -3.30 -13.30
CA ARG A 27 13.76 -2.16 -13.09
C ARG A 27 13.62 -1.79 -11.61
N TYR A 28 13.42 -2.77 -10.74
CA TYR A 28 13.29 -2.53 -9.30
C TYR A 28 14.63 -2.25 -8.62
N LYS A 29 15.75 -2.77 -9.16
CA LYS A 29 17.11 -2.34 -8.74
C LYS A 29 17.35 -0.87 -9.02
N GLU A 30 16.96 -0.40 -10.19
CA GLU A 30 17.12 1.01 -10.55
C GLU A 30 16.23 1.91 -9.68
N TYR A 31 14.99 1.50 -9.40
CA TYR A 31 14.13 2.21 -8.44
C TYR A 31 14.77 2.31 -7.06
N ALA A 32 15.23 1.18 -6.49
CA ALA A 32 15.85 1.18 -5.17
C ALA A 32 17.14 1.99 -5.13
N THR A 33 17.96 1.92 -6.18
CA THR A 33 19.21 2.69 -6.28
C THR A 33 18.90 4.18 -6.29
N GLN A 34 17.96 4.62 -7.14
CA GLN A 34 17.55 6.03 -7.19
C GLN A 34 16.91 6.52 -5.89
N LEU A 35 16.17 5.68 -5.17
CA LEU A 35 15.56 6.06 -3.89
C LEU A 35 16.57 6.10 -2.74
N LYS A 36 17.60 5.25 -2.77
CA LYS A 36 18.62 5.14 -1.72
C LYS A 36 19.83 6.04 -1.94
N GLU A 37 20.12 6.44 -3.19
CA GLU A 37 21.19 7.39 -3.49
C GLU A 37 21.09 8.63 -2.57
N ASP A 38 22.18 8.92 -1.86
CA ASP A 38 22.25 9.89 -0.76
C ASP A 38 21.73 11.28 -1.14
N LYS A 39 21.79 11.63 -2.43
CA LYS A 39 21.29 12.91 -2.94
C LYS A 39 19.78 12.91 -3.18
N LYS A 40 19.20 11.82 -3.72
CA LYS A 40 17.81 11.85 -4.19
C LYS A 40 16.80 11.54 -3.09
N GLY A 41 17.07 10.54 -2.24
CA GLY A 41 16.24 10.28 -1.06
C GLY A 41 16.20 11.48 -0.11
N THR A 42 17.37 12.13 0.10
CA THR A 42 17.49 13.38 0.86
C THR A 42 16.72 14.52 0.18
N LYS A 43 16.92 14.72 -1.13
CA LYS A 43 16.17 15.72 -1.91
C LYS A 43 14.67 15.55 -1.80
N TYR A 44 14.13 14.33 -1.87
CA TYR A 44 12.69 14.08 -1.67
C TYR A 44 12.23 14.41 -0.24
N ASN A 45 13.05 14.16 0.78
CA ASN A 45 12.71 14.59 2.14
C ASN A 45 12.72 16.12 2.27
N GLU A 46 13.62 16.82 1.60
CA GLU A 46 13.71 18.29 1.57
C GLU A 46 12.56 18.92 0.78
N CYS A 47 12.32 18.43 -0.44
CA CYS A 47 11.17 18.78 -1.27
C CYS A 47 9.87 18.66 -0.48
N ARG A 48 9.70 17.58 0.29
CA ARG A 48 8.50 17.36 1.11
C ARG A 48 8.29 18.43 2.20
N LYS A 49 9.36 19.00 2.76
CA LYS A 49 9.26 20.05 3.80
C LYS A 49 8.75 21.39 3.27
N ARG A 50 8.82 21.61 1.95
CA ARG A 50 8.49 22.90 1.30
C ARG A 50 7.01 23.14 1.10
N PHE A 51 6.17 22.15 1.40
CA PHE A 51 4.73 22.31 1.31
C PHE A 51 4.01 21.58 2.44
N ARG A 52 2.89 22.15 2.85
CA ARG A 52 1.97 21.53 3.80
C ARG A 52 0.73 21.06 3.06
N VAL A 53 0.30 19.86 3.40
CA VAL A 53 -0.99 19.30 3.00
C VAL A 53 -1.80 19.09 4.28
N ALA A 54 -2.98 19.69 4.33
CA ALA A 54 -3.91 19.54 5.44
C ALA A 54 -4.82 18.34 5.18
N LYS A 55 -5.27 17.70 6.26
CA LYS A 55 -6.34 16.72 6.17
C LYS A 55 -7.59 17.37 5.56
N PRO A 56 -8.38 16.62 4.76
CA PRO A 56 -8.33 15.17 4.54
C PRO A 56 -7.46 14.73 3.36
N LEU A 57 -6.60 15.62 2.83
CA LEU A 57 -5.64 15.26 1.79
C LEU A 57 -4.40 14.57 2.37
N TYR A 58 -3.86 13.61 1.63
CA TYR A 58 -2.67 12.85 1.99
C TYR A 58 -1.66 12.84 0.85
N VAL A 59 -0.38 12.80 1.21
CA VAL A 59 0.75 12.80 0.27
C VAL A 59 1.29 11.39 0.17
N TYR A 60 1.42 10.91 -1.06
CA TYR A 60 1.98 9.61 -1.39
C TYR A 60 3.25 9.77 -2.22
N THR A 61 4.27 8.98 -1.91
CA THR A 61 5.47 8.86 -2.75
C THR A 61 5.21 7.85 -3.86
N ASN A 62 5.56 8.22 -5.10
CA ASN A 62 5.40 7.34 -6.25
C ASN A 62 6.74 6.68 -6.64
N VAL A 63 6.86 5.38 -6.40
CA VAL A 63 8.06 4.58 -6.73
C VAL A 63 8.42 4.69 -8.21
N SER A 64 7.44 4.63 -9.12
CA SER A 64 7.71 4.69 -10.56
C SER A 64 8.30 6.04 -11.01
N LYS A 65 8.07 7.10 -10.23
CA LYS A 65 8.64 8.44 -10.44
C LYS A 65 9.99 8.62 -9.75
N ALA A 66 10.53 7.58 -9.10
CA ALA A 66 11.85 7.61 -8.50
C ALA A 66 12.96 7.98 -9.49
N LYS A 67 12.76 7.75 -10.79
CA LYS A 67 13.72 8.12 -11.85
C LYS A 67 13.57 9.58 -12.34
N SER A 68 12.49 10.27 -11.99
CA SER A 68 12.26 11.66 -12.41
C SER A 68 13.33 12.61 -11.87
N SER A 69 13.62 13.69 -12.60
CA SER A 69 14.48 14.80 -12.14
C SER A 69 13.77 15.71 -11.12
N THR A 70 12.43 15.68 -11.12
CA THR A 70 11.54 16.41 -10.20
C THR A 70 11.16 15.56 -8.99
N CYS A 71 10.85 16.23 -7.87
CA CYS A 71 10.19 15.57 -6.74
C CYS A 71 8.67 15.61 -6.97
N ASP A 72 8.12 14.49 -7.41
CA ASP A 72 6.69 14.37 -7.67
C ASP A 72 6.02 13.54 -6.56
N TYR A 73 4.92 14.05 -6.04
CA TYR A 73 4.11 13.37 -5.03
C TYR A 73 2.68 13.25 -5.52
N ASP A 74 2.10 12.08 -5.35
CA ASP A 74 0.69 11.85 -5.60
C ASP A 74 -0.12 12.42 -4.44
N LEU A 75 -1.10 13.26 -4.76
CA LEU A 75 -1.98 13.89 -3.78
C LEU A 75 -3.30 13.14 -3.79
N ARG A 76 -3.68 12.60 -2.63
CA ARG A 76 -4.86 11.74 -2.51
C ARG A 76 -5.92 12.29 -1.56
N PHE A 77 -7.19 12.11 -1.91
CA PHE A 77 -8.37 12.37 -1.09
C PHE A 77 -9.16 11.06 -0.95
N GLY A 78 -9.40 10.59 0.28
CA GLY A 78 -10.07 9.30 0.51
C GLY A 78 -9.39 8.15 -0.25
N GLY A 79 -8.06 8.14 -0.29
CA GLY A 79 -7.26 7.14 -1.03
C GLY A 79 -7.23 7.30 -2.55
N GLN A 80 -8.05 8.16 -3.15
CA GLN A 80 -8.05 8.40 -4.60
C GLN A 80 -7.06 9.50 -4.99
N SER A 81 -6.31 9.27 -6.06
CA SER A 81 -5.42 10.27 -6.66
C SER A 81 -6.21 11.42 -7.28
N VAL A 82 -6.05 12.62 -6.71
CA VAL A 82 -6.77 13.84 -7.12
C VAL A 82 -5.85 14.90 -7.72
N GLY A 83 -4.54 14.70 -7.66
CA GLY A 83 -3.58 15.61 -8.26
C GLY A 83 -2.14 15.18 -8.02
N THR A 84 -1.19 15.95 -8.54
CA THR A 84 0.23 15.73 -8.32
C THR A 84 0.87 17.02 -7.83
N ILE A 85 1.62 16.95 -6.74
CA ILE A 85 2.51 18.04 -6.29
C ILE A 85 3.86 17.84 -6.97
N LYS A 86 4.36 18.88 -7.64
CA LYS A 86 5.67 18.90 -8.29
C LYS A 86 6.54 19.96 -7.64
N VAL A 87 7.68 19.57 -7.10
CA VAL A 87 8.67 20.52 -6.57
C VAL A 87 9.78 20.71 -7.61
N ARG A 88 9.90 21.93 -8.13
CA ARG A 88 10.86 22.31 -9.19
C ARG A 88 11.63 23.55 -8.76
N LYS A 89 12.97 23.49 -8.76
CA LYS A 89 13.83 24.59 -8.27
C LYS A 89 13.30 25.11 -6.91
N ASP A 90 12.99 26.40 -6.79
CA ASP A 90 12.51 27.05 -5.56
C ASP A 90 10.99 27.17 -5.45
N ASP A 91 10.24 26.67 -6.43
CA ASP A 91 8.77 26.69 -6.40
C ASP A 91 8.14 25.30 -6.19
N VAL A 92 6.92 25.32 -5.63
CA VAL A 92 6.05 24.15 -5.50
C VAL A 92 4.83 24.36 -6.38
N PHE A 93 4.52 23.38 -7.21
CA PHE A 93 3.39 23.39 -8.13
C PHE A 93 2.43 22.25 -7.81
N PHE A 94 1.19 22.39 -8.25
CA PHE A 94 0.23 21.30 -8.34
C PHE A 94 -0.38 21.25 -9.74
N THR A 95 -0.82 20.06 -10.14
CA THR A 95 -1.58 19.86 -11.37
C THR A 95 -2.59 18.74 -11.19
N THR A 96 -3.68 18.82 -11.94
CA THR A 96 -4.72 17.78 -12.05
C THR A 96 -4.79 17.18 -13.45
N LYS A 97 -3.84 17.48 -14.35
CA LYS A 97 -3.88 17.15 -15.79
C LYS A 97 -4.30 15.69 -16.05
N ASP A 98 -3.64 14.72 -15.42
CA ASP A 98 -3.91 13.29 -15.63
C ASP A 98 -5.05 12.74 -14.74
N LYS A 99 -5.82 13.63 -14.10
CA LYS A 99 -6.85 13.31 -13.09
C LYS A 99 -8.17 14.04 -13.31
N GLN A 100 -8.27 14.86 -14.36
CA GLN A 100 -9.41 15.74 -14.59
C GLN A 100 -10.73 14.97 -14.68
N GLN A 101 -10.79 13.95 -15.55
CA GLN A 101 -12.00 13.15 -15.77
C GLN A 101 -12.51 12.51 -14.46
N ASN A 102 -11.60 11.91 -13.69
CA ASN A 102 -11.96 11.28 -12.41
C ASN A 102 -12.36 12.34 -11.37
N ASN A 103 -11.68 13.48 -11.33
CA ASN A 103 -12.02 14.55 -10.41
C ASN A 103 -13.41 15.12 -10.70
N GLU A 104 -13.68 15.48 -11.95
CA GLU A 104 -14.98 16.00 -12.38
C GLU A 104 -16.10 15.00 -12.07
N MET A 105 -15.91 13.73 -12.43
CA MET A 105 -16.92 12.69 -12.25
C MET A 105 -17.24 12.41 -10.78
N TYR A 106 -16.27 12.48 -9.87
CA TYR A 106 -16.42 11.97 -8.50
C TYR A 106 -16.41 13.03 -7.42
N PHE A 107 -15.84 14.19 -7.70
CA PHE A 107 -15.65 15.26 -6.74
C PHE A 107 -16.30 16.56 -7.23
N GLY A 108 -16.84 16.61 -8.45
CA GLY A 108 -17.20 17.86 -9.11
C GLY A 108 -15.94 18.62 -9.52
N SER A 109 -16.07 19.88 -9.92
CA SER A 109 -14.94 20.63 -10.50
C SER A 109 -14.23 21.53 -9.46
N PRO A 110 -13.14 21.08 -8.81
CA PRO A 110 -12.10 21.98 -8.34
C PRO A 110 -11.18 22.26 -9.52
N VAL A 111 -11.12 23.51 -9.98
CA VAL A 111 -10.11 24.05 -10.92
C VAL A 111 -9.39 22.96 -11.73
N LEU A 112 -10.06 22.49 -12.80
CA LEU A 112 -9.52 21.48 -13.71
C LEU A 112 -8.47 22.13 -14.59
N SER A 113 -7.27 22.29 -14.07
CA SER A 113 -6.19 22.89 -14.84
C SER A 113 -5.45 21.85 -15.66
N THR A 114 -5.20 22.18 -16.93
CA THR A 114 -4.27 21.46 -17.81
C THR A 114 -2.81 21.81 -17.50
N ASP A 115 -2.59 22.90 -16.74
CA ASP A 115 -1.30 23.49 -16.46
C ASP A 115 -0.84 23.27 -15.01
N ASP A 116 0.42 23.58 -14.76
CA ASP A 116 1.00 23.55 -13.41
C ASP A 116 0.75 24.91 -12.72
N HIS A 117 0.01 24.93 -11.62
CA HIS A 117 -0.21 26.13 -10.81
C HIS A 117 0.67 26.13 -9.57
N LYS A 118 1.13 27.30 -9.12
CA LYS A 118 1.86 27.39 -7.84
C LYS A 118 0.96 26.91 -6.70
N TRP A 119 1.49 26.11 -5.79
CA TRP A 119 0.73 25.53 -4.66
C TRP A 119 0.06 26.61 -3.80
N ASN A 120 0.70 27.76 -3.61
CA ASN A 120 0.17 28.84 -2.79
C ASN A 120 -0.62 29.90 -3.59
N SER A 121 -0.86 29.69 -4.88
CA SER A 121 -1.65 30.60 -5.71
C SER A 121 -3.14 30.59 -5.31
N PRO A 122 -3.95 31.55 -5.80
CA PRO A 122 -5.40 31.52 -5.66
C PRO A 122 -6.01 30.18 -6.10
N GLU A 123 -5.57 29.62 -7.21
CA GLU A 123 -6.03 28.32 -7.74
C GLU A 123 -5.70 27.18 -6.78
N GLY A 124 -4.48 27.15 -6.23
CA GLY A 124 -4.09 26.15 -5.24
C GLY A 124 -4.89 26.25 -3.94
N LYS A 125 -5.25 27.48 -3.52
CA LYS A 125 -6.15 27.70 -2.38
C LYS A 125 -7.56 27.19 -2.66
N MET A 126 -8.11 27.47 -3.84
CA MET A 126 -9.42 26.97 -4.27
C MET A 126 -9.45 25.44 -4.31
N PHE A 127 -8.45 24.82 -4.93
CA PHE A 127 -8.30 23.37 -4.97
C PHE A 127 -8.31 22.76 -3.55
N ARG A 128 -7.49 23.30 -2.63
CA ARG A 128 -7.49 22.80 -1.25
C ARG A 128 -8.83 22.99 -0.56
N LYS A 129 -9.43 24.18 -0.67
CA LYS A 129 -10.71 24.51 -0.02
C LYS A 129 -11.81 23.52 -0.42
N HIS A 130 -11.85 23.15 -1.70
CA HIS A 130 -12.81 22.21 -2.23
C HIS A 130 -12.75 20.84 -1.52
N PHE A 131 -11.54 20.26 -1.43
CA PHE A 131 -11.36 18.96 -0.77
C PHE A 131 -11.39 19.03 0.77
N THR A 132 -11.00 20.15 1.38
CA THR A 132 -10.95 20.26 2.85
C THR A 132 -12.23 20.77 3.49
N THR A 133 -13.14 21.36 2.73
CA THR A 133 -14.33 22.03 3.29
C THR A 133 -15.59 21.59 2.58
N GLU A 134 -15.62 21.74 1.25
CA GLU A 134 -16.84 21.58 0.46
C GLU A 134 -17.23 20.10 0.30
N LEU A 135 -16.25 19.22 0.09
CA LEU A 135 -16.51 17.78 -0.05
C LEU A 135 -16.65 17.04 1.27
N LEU A 136 -15.98 17.50 2.34
CA LEU A 136 -16.23 16.94 3.67
C LEU A 136 -17.68 17.13 4.10
N ALA A 137 -18.31 18.24 3.72
CA ALA A 137 -19.72 18.49 3.98
C ALA A 137 -20.66 17.57 3.17
N LYS A 138 -20.19 17.01 2.05
CA LYS A 138 -21.01 16.22 1.11
C LYS A 138 -20.90 14.69 1.28
N LYS A 139 -20.08 14.19 2.23
CA LYS A 139 -19.85 12.75 2.49
C LYS A 139 -19.87 11.88 1.21
N GLY A 140 -18.83 11.97 0.39
CA GLY A 140 -18.72 11.10 -0.78
C GLY A 140 -17.29 10.93 -1.27
N SER A 141 -16.70 9.78 -1.01
CA SER A 141 -15.63 9.23 -1.84
C SER A 141 -16.19 8.01 -2.57
N LYS A 142 -16.17 8.00 -3.90
CA LYS A 142 -16.83 6.95 -4.69
C LYS A 142 -16.27 5.55 -4.47
N SER A 143 -14.98 5.41 -4.19
CA SER A 143 -14.34 4.10 -3.97
C SER A 143 -14.30 3.85 -2.47
N PRO A 144 -15.25 3.06 -1.92
CA PRO A 144 -15.26 2.76 -0.51
C PRO A 144 -14.01 1.95 -0.12
N GLU A 145 -13.47 1.16 -1.06
CA GLU A 145 -12.22 0.41 -0.88
C GLU A 145 -11.02 1.32 -0.69
N HIS A 146 -10.78 2.29 -1.57
CA HIS A 146 -9.67 3.24 -1.40
C HIS A 146 -9.86 4.14 -0.16
N ALA A 147 -11.11 4.48 0.17
CA ALA A 147 -11.40 5.23 1.38
C ALA A 147 -11.03 4.44 2.63
N LEU A 148 -11.47 3.19 2.69
CA LEU A 148 -11.14 2.25 3.77
C LEU A 148 -9.63 1.97 3.83
N GLU A 149 -8.95 1.78 2.70
CA GLU A 149 -7.49 1.62 2.61
C GLU A 149 -6.79 2.81 3.27
N ASN A 150 -7.16 4.03 2.90
CA ASN A 150 -6.58 5.25 3.45
C ASN A 150 -6.89 5.41 4.95
N GLU A 151 -8.10 5.08 5.39
CA GLU A 151 -8.47 5.09 6.81
C GLU A 151 -7.64 4.09 7.63
N LEU A 152 -7.44 2.88 7.10
CA LEU A 152 -6.57 1.87 7.72
C LEU A 152 -5.12 2.34 7.77
N LEU A 153 -4.58 2.92 6.69
CA LEU A 153 -3.22 3.49 6.67
C LEU A 153 -3.04 4.58 7.73
N VAL A 154 -4.07 5.41 7.96
CA VAL A 154 -4.09 6.45 8.99
C VAL A 154 -4.18 5.82 10.39
N GLU A 155 -5.09 4.88 10.61
CA GLU A 155 -5.25 4.15 11.88
C GLU A 155 -3.96 3.41 12.26
N PHE A 156 -3.41 2.61 11.35
CA PHE A 156 -2.15 1.88 11.55
C PHE A 156 -0.95 2.81 11.69
N SER A 157 -1.04 4.07 11.23
CA SER A 157 0.03 5.06 11.42
C SER A 157 0.07 5.71 12.79
N LYS A 158 -0.95 5.53 13.63
CA LYS A 158 -0.98 6.11 14.98
C LYS A 158 0.20 5.58 15.80
N LYS A 159 0.85 6.48 16.54
CA LYS A 159 2.04 6.18 17.36
C LYS A 159 1.67 5.78 18.79
N LYS A 160 0.67 6.45 19.36
CA LYS A 160 0.24 6.22 20.73
C LYS A 160 -0.69 5.02 20.77
N SER A 161 -0.37 4.06 21.61
CA SER A 161 -1.14 2.83 21.78
C SER A 161 -2.54 3.07 22.35
N VAL A 162 -2.75 4.20 23.04
CA VAL A 162 -4.04 4.60 23.64
C VAL A 162 -5.07 4.96 22.58
N ASP A 163 -4.62 5.56 21.48
CA ASP A 163 -5.48 6.05 20.39
C ASP A 163 -5.60 5.04 19.24
N LYS A 164 -4.85 3.93 19.32
CA LYS A 164 -4.63 2.99 18.22
C LYS A 164 -5.40 1.69 18.46
N LYS A 165 -6.33 1.41 17.56
CA LYS A 165 -7.25 0.27 17.63
C LYS A 165 -6.57 -1.07 17.32
N LEU A 166 -5.54 -1.06 16.48
CA LEU A 166 -4.67 -2.23 16.25
C LEU A 166 -3.22 -1.87 16.53
N CYS A 167 -2.69 -2.35 17.66
CA CYS A 167 -1.29 -2.12 18.03
C CYS A 167 -0.35 -3.06 17.28
N TYR A 168 0.97 -2.82 17.37
CA TYR A 168 2.01 -3.68 16.77
C TYR A 168 2.01 -3.82 15.24
N ILE A 169 1.24 -3.00 14.54
CA ILE A 169 1.27 -2.82 13.09
C ILE A 169 1.73 -1.41 12.74
N GLN A 170 2.53 -1.26 11.68
CA GLN A 170 2.93 0.04 11.15
C GLN A 170 3.04 -0.03 9.63
N PRO A 171 2.36 0.83 8.85
CA PRO A 171 2.51 0.85 7.41
C PRO A 171 3.95 1.14 7.03
N VAL A 172 4.41 0.48 5.97
CA VAL A 172 5.67 0.86 5.32
C VAL A 172 5.47 2.22 4.70
N LYS A 173 6.43 3.13 4.94
CA LYS A 173 6.42 4.48 4.39
C LYS A 173 7.70 4.67 3.60
N LEU A 174 7.55 5.08 2.35
CA LEU A 174 8.68 5.41 1.51
C LEU A 174 8.96 6.91 1.65
N LEU A 175 10.19 7.27 2.02
CA LEU A 175 10.62 8.66 2.21
C LEU A 175 9.63 9.45 3.10
N LYS A 176 9.18 8.79 4.19
CA LYS A 176 8.25 9.29 5.22
C LYS A 176 6.80 9.54 4.77
N ASN A 177 6.44 9.24 3.52
CA ASN A 177 5.06 9.34 3.03
C ASN A 177 4.45 7.95 2.85
N PHE A 178 3.12 7.89 2.70
CA PHE A 178 2.48 6.66 2.23
C PHE A 178 2.94 6.33 0.81
N PHE A 179 2.85 5.06 0.43
CA PHE A 179 3.08 4.64 -0.94
C PHE A 179 2.33 3.33 -1.17
N GLN A 180 1.96 3.10 -2.41
CA GLN A 180 1.49 1.81 -2.88
C GLN A 180 2.66 1.14 -3.57
N MET A 181 3.02 -0.08 -3.17
CA MET A 181 4.15 -0.79 -3.78
C MET A 181 3.69 -1.32 -5.15
N PRO A 182 4.17 -0.78 -6.28
CA PRO A 182 3.83 -1.34 -7.57
C PRO A 182 4.42 -2.74 -7.69
N THR A 183 3.77 -3.58 -8.49
CA THR A 183 4.22 -4.93 -8.82
C THR A 183 4.22 -5.11 -10.35
N PRO A 184 5.04 -6.02 -10.88
CA PRO A 184 4.97 -6.38 -12.29
C PRO A 184 3.83 -7.38 -12.59
N LEU A 185 2.95 -7.65 -11.61
CA LEU A 185 1.88 -8.63 -11.72
C LEU A 185 0.53 -7.93 -11.61
N SER A 186 -0.41 -8.26 -12.49
CA SER A 186 -1.83 -8.02 -12.23
C SER A 186 -2.44 -9.32 -11.75
N ALA A 187 -3.15 -9.29 -10.62
CA ALA A 187 -3.72 -10.47 -9.97
C ALA A 187 -5.25 -10.35 -9.81
N SER A 188 -5.90 -9.57 -10.68
CA SER A 188 -7.35 -9.32 -10.58
C SER A 188 -8.18 -10.49 -11.15
N LYS A 189 -9.39 -10.70 -10.61
CA LYS A 189 -10.38 -11.65 -11.15
C LYS A 189 -9.90 -13.11 -11.28
N ASN A 190 -8.92 -13.51 -10.47
CA ASN A 190 -8.25 -14.82 -10.53
C ASN A 190 -7.39 -15.07 -11.78
N ASP A 191 -6.99 -14.01 -12.49
CA ASP A 191 -6.04 -14.10 -13.59
C ASP A 191 -4.72 -13.42 -13.20
N ILE A 192 -3.60 -14.11 -13.44
CA ILE A 192 -2.26 -13.63 -13.09
C ILE A 192 -1.49 -13.33 -14.37
N SER A 193 -1.32 -12.04 -14.65
CA SER A 193 -0.58 -11.59 -15.82
C SER A 193 0.63 -10.76 -15.44
N TYR A 194 1.73 -10.95 -16.18
CA TYR A 194 2.88 -10.08 -16.11
C TYR A 194 2.61 -8.81 -16.93
N GLN A 195 2.84 -7.64 -16.35
CA GLN A 195 2.68 -6.37 -17.03
C GLN A 195 3.78 -5.36 -16.60
N PRO A 196 4.31 -4.56 -17.54
CA PRO A 196 5.20 -3.45 -17.18
C PRO A 196 4.54 -2.44 -16.22
N LYS A 197 3.21 -2.33 -16.23
CA LYS A 197 2.44 -1.58 -15.24
C LYS A 197 1.36 -2.49 -14.66
N GLY A 198 1.77 -3.44 -13.82
CA GLY A 198 0.87 -4.35 -13.12
C GLY A 198 0.06 -3.66 -12.02
N GLY A 199 -0.44 -4.46 -11.10
CA GLY A 199 -1.14 -4.01 -9.89
C GLY A 199 -0.18 -3.48 -8.83
N GLY A 200 -0.73 -3.15 -7.68
CA GLY A 200 0.03 -2.69 -6.52
C GLY A 200 -0.51 -3.32 -5.24
N ILE A 201 0.36 -3.53 -4.27
CA ILE A 201 -0.04 -3.98 -2.93
C ILE A 201 -0.85 -2.86 -2.28
N ASP A 202 -2.10 -3.13 -1.89
CA ASP A 202 -2.96 -2.15 -1.22
C ASP A 202 -2.30 -1.62 0.05
N ILE A 203 -1.98 -2.50 0.99
CA ILE A 203 -1.27 -2.12 2.22
C ILE A 203 -0.06 -3.04 2.44
N LEU A 204 1.12 -2.44 2.43
CA LEU A 204 2.34 -3.05 2.93
C LEU A 204 2.63 -2.56 4.35
N ALA A 205 2.76 -3.46 5.31
CA ALA A 205 3.00 -3.12 6.71
C ALA A 205 4.14 -3.94 7.33
N ARG A 206 4.72 -3.40 8.41
CA ARG A 206 5.54 -4.16 9.35
C ARG A 206 4.69 -4.52 10.56
N ILE A 207 4.65 -5.80 10.90
CA ILE A 207 3.84 -6.34 12.00
C ILE A 207 4.74 -7.09 12.98
N THR A 208 4.64 -6.77 14.27
CA THR A 208 5.31 -7.55 15.32
C THR A 208 4.40 -8.71 15.73
N MET A 209 4.79 -9.92 15.33
CA MET A 209 4.12 -11.16 15.73
C MET A 209 4.49 -11.53 17.17
N ASP A 210 3.65 -12.33 17.81
CA ASP A 210 3.97 -12.89 19.13
C ASP A 210 5.23 -13.77 19.06
N GLY A 211 6.01 -13.78 20.13
CA GLY A 211 7.32 -14.47 20.17
C GLY A 211 8.42 -13.86 19.30
N VAL A 212 8.12 -12.83 18.49
CA VAL A 212 9.12 -12.14 17.65
C VAL A 212 9.64 -10.89 18.36
N ASN A 213 10.96 -10.65 18.27
CA ASN A 213 11.58 -9.44 18.80
C ASN A 213 10.89 -8.18 18.22
N LYS A 214 10.55 -7.21 19.07
CA LYS A 214 9.93 -5.93 18.67
C LYS A 214 10.68 -5.18 17.57
N ASN A 215 12.00 -5.40 17.46
CA ASN A 215 12.85 -4.79 16.45
C ASN A 215 12.84 -5.56 15.10
N ASN A 216 12.27 -6.77 15.07
CA ASN A 216 12.26 -7.69 13.93
C ASN A 216 10.82 -7.99 13.47
N GLY A 217 10.00 -6.95 13.27
CA GLY A 217 8.66 -7.15 12.70
C GLY A 217 8.71 -7.88 11.35
N ARG A 218 7.66 -8.61 10.99
CA ARG A 218 7.53 -9.24 9.67
C ARG A 218 6.91 -8.27 8.67
N LEU A 219 7.29 -8.39 7.40
CA LEU A 219 6.56 -7.72 6.33
C LEU A 219 5.22 -8.42 6.13
N SER A 220 4.18 -7.63 5.90
CA SER A 220 2.82 -8.10 5.73
C SER A 220 2.20 -7.47 4.49
N VAL A 221 1.80 -8.32 3.54
CA VAL A 221 1.05 -7.94 2.35
C VAL A 221 -0.42 -8.11 2.67
N ILE A 222 -1.16 -7.00 2.66
CA ILE A 222 -2.58 -6.97 2.99
C ILE A 222 -3.34 -6.55 1.73
N GLU A 223 -4.17 -7.46 1.23
CA GLU A 223 -5.15 -7.20 0.18
C GLU A 223 -6.48 -6.84 0.83
N LEU A 224 -7.09 -5.72 0.42
CA LEU A 224 -8.29 -5.19 1.02
C LEU A 224 -9.51 -5.40 0.11
N LYS A 225 -10.66 -5.66 0.72
CA LYS A 225 -11.98 -5.46 0.11
C LYS A 225 -12.82 -4.52 0.95
N ASP A 226 -13.65 -3.73 0.30
CA ASP A 226 -14.61 -2.83 0.96
C ASP A 226 -15.86 -3.53 1.46
N GLU A 227 -16.13 -4.73 0.96
CA GLU A 227 -17.26 -5.55 1.35
C GLU A 227 -16.85 -7.01 1.57
N ASN A 228 -17.66 -7.72 2.35
CA ASN A 228 -17.49 -9.14 2.63
C ASN A 228 -18.66 -9.92 2.01
N LYS A 229 -18.56 -10.12 0.69
CA LYS A 229 -19.60 -10.74 -0.13
C LYS A 229 -19.36 -12.24 -0.26
N ASN A 230 -20.45 -13.01 -0.32
CA ASN A 230 -20.37 -14.47 -0.47
C ASN A 230 -19.68 -14.90 -1.79
N ASN A 231 -19.73 -14.07 -2.83
CA ASN A 231 -19.08 -14.33 -4.12
C ASN A 231 -17.61 -13.88 -4.19
N GLU A 232 -17.13 -13.13 -3.19
CA GLU A 232 -15.74 -12.71 -3.01
C GLU A 232 -15.27 -12.97 -1.56
N PRO A 233 -15.25 -14.25 -1.13
CA PRO A 233 -14.86 -14.60 0.23
C PRO A 233 -13.33 -14.48 0.42
N PRO A 234 -12.80 -14.52 1.66
CA PRO A 234 -11.37 -14.41 1.96
C PRO A 234 -10.47 -15.32 1.11
N GLU A 235 -10.94 -16.53 0.77
CA GLU A 235 -10.21 -17.52 -0.03
C GLU A 235 -9.96 -17.08 -1.48
N LYS A 236 -10.78 -16.15 -2.02
CA LYS A 236 -10.50 -15.53 -3.32
C LYS A 236 -9.56 -14.35 -3.18
N VAL A 237 -9.77 -13.53 -2.14
CA VAL A 237 -8.95 -12.33 -1.87
C VAL A 237 -7.50 -12.69 -1.58
N ILE A 238 -7.29 -13.75 -0.77
CA ILE A 238 -5.94 -14.18 -0.36
C ILE A 238 -5.05 -14.56 -1.54
N LYS A 239 -5.61 -15.01 -2.67
CA LYS A 239 -4.83 -15.38 -3.86
C LYS A 239 -4.08 -14.19 -4.46
N GLN A 240 -4.70 -13.01 -4.46
CA GLN A 240 -4.05 -11.77 -4.94
C GLN A 240 -2.90 -11.41 -3.99
N ALA A 241 -3.17 -11.45 -2.69
CA ALA A 241 -2.16 -11.20 -1.66
C ALA A 241 -0.98 -12.18 -1.76
N ILE A 242 -1.23 -13.47 -2.02
CA ILE A 242 -0.20 -14.49 -2.24
C ILE A 242 0.67 -14.12 -3.45
N ALA A 243 0.06 -13.78 -4.59
CA ALA A 243 0.80 -13.42 -5.79
C ALA A 243 1.75 -12.23 -5.54
N TYR A 244 1.25 -11.19 -4.86
CA TYR A 244 2.06 -10.03 -4.51
C TYR A 244 3.13 -10.33 -3.46
N ALA A 245 2.85 -11.21 -2.49
CA ALA A 245 3.81 -11.63 -1.48
C ALA A 245 4.95 -12.46 -2.06
N ILE A 246 4.68 -13.34 -3.03
CA ILE A 246 5.72 -14.08 -3.75
C ILE A 246 6.64 -13.10 -4.49
N PHE A 247 6.07 -12.15 -5.24
CA PHE A 247 6.88 -11.12 -5.89
C PHE A 247 7.72 -10.32 -4.89
N LEU A 248 7.14 -9.88 -3.78
CA LEU A 248 7.86 -9.15 -2.73
C LEU A 248 9.00 -9.98 -2.14
N GLY A 249 8.76 -11.27 -1.87
CA GLY A 249 9.79 -12.20 -1.41
C GLY A 249 10.93 -12.32 -2.41
N LYS A 250 10.63 -12.61 -3.68
CA LYS A 250 11.63 -12.70 -4.75
C LYS A 250 12.39 -11.39 -4.94
N LEU A 251 11.72 -10.24 -4.84
CA LEU A 251 12.38 -8.94 -4.87
C LEU A 251 13.36 -8.77 -3.71
N LEU A 252 12.95 -9.14 -2.51
CA LEU A 252 13.79 -9.07 -1.33
C LEU A 252 14.97 -10.03 -1.38
N TYR A 253 14.91 -11.13 -2.14
CA TYR A 253 16.03 -12.03 -2.39
C TYR A 253 16.83 -11.73 -3.68
N SER A 254 16.42 -10.73 -4.47
CA SER A 254 17.20 -10.25 -5.62
C SER A 254 18.46 -9.46 -5.22
N GLU A 255 19.28 -9.11 -6.21
CA GLU A 255 20.47 -8.26 -6.03
C GLU A 255 20.16 -6.86 -5.43
N SER A 256 18.91 -6.39 -5.54
CA SER A 256 18.47 -5.11 -4.93
C SER A 256 17.76 -5.28 -3.59
N GLY A 257 17.65 -6.52 -3.11
CA GLY A 257 16.86 -6.89 -1.96
C GLY A 257 17.22 -6.16 -0.67
N GLU A 258 18.52 -6.04 -0.36
CA GLU A 258 19.01 -5.28 0.80
C GLU A 258 18.65 -3.79 0.75
N LYS A 259 18.64 -3.20 -0.46
CA LYS A 259 18.22 -1.80 -0.63
C LYS A 259 16.73 -1.66 -0.35
N TRP A 260 15.91 -2.56 -0.88
CA TRP A 260 14.46 -2.58 -0.64
C TRP A 260 14.11 -2.85 0.82
N TYR A 261 14.78 -3.82 1.45
CA TYR A 261 14.58 -4.15 2.88
C TYR A 261 14.84 -2.92 3.76
N SER A 262 15.92 -2.19 3.48
CA SER A 262 16.22 -0.92 4.15
C SER A 262 15.18 0.18 3.85
N LEU A 263 14.76 0.34 2.59
CA LEU A 263 13.70 1.29 2.21
C LEU A 263 12.35 0.97 2.88
N PHE A 264 12.09 -0.30 3.18
CA PHE A 264 10.92 -0.73 3.94
C PHE A 264 11.03 -0.49 5.44
N GLY A 265 12.14 0.10 5.90
CA GLY A 265 12.34 0.58 7.26
C GLY A 265 13.03 -0.42 8.18
N PHE A 266 13.61 -1.49 7.64
CA PHE A 266 14.45 -2.41 8.41
C PHE A 266 15.88 -1.88 8.50
N LYS A 267 16.49 -2.01 9.69
CA LYS A 267 17.87 -1.58 9.95
C LYS A 267 18.85 -2.75 10.04
N SER A 268 18.32 -3.95 10.27
CA SER A 268 19.09 -5.18 10.27
C SER A 268 19.39 -5.63 8.85
N LYS A 269 20.37 -6.53 8.70
CA LYS A 269 20.54 -7.31 7.48
C LYS A 269 19.27 -8.14 7.22
N ARG A 270 19.01 -8.44 5.95
CA ARG A 270 17.96 -9.40 5.58
C ARG A 270 18.28 -10.75 6.21
N LEU A 271 17.23 -11.45 6.65
CA LEU A 271 17.36 -12.83 7.15
C LEU A 271 17.69 -13.79 6.01
N GLU A 272 18.33 -14.91 6.33
CA GLU A 272 18.59 -15.99 5.38
C GLU A 272 17.29 -16.66 4.91
N LYS A 273 16.37 -16.92 5.85
CA LYS A 273 14.99 -17.33 5.59
C LYS A 273 14.03 -16.32 6.20
N MET A 274 12.99 -15.93 5.46
CA MET A 274 12.00 -14.93 5.87
C MET A 274 10.58 -15.46 5.77
N THR A 275 9.79 -15.19 6.79
CA THR A 275 8.34 -15.37 6.77
C THR A 275 7.65 -14.05 6.44
N LEU A 276 6.84 -14.04 5.37
CA LEU A 276 5.95 -12.93 5.01
C LEU A 276 4.53 -13.24 5.46
N ASN A 277 3.87 -12.29 6.11
CA ASN A 277 2.45 -12.45 6.40
C ASN A 277 1.65 -12.06 5.16
N VAL A 278 0.64 -12.84 4.83
CA VAL A 278 -0.25 -12.62 3.70
C VAL A 278 -1.67 -12.53 4.24
N VAL A 279 -2.32 -11.40 4.05
CA VAL A 279 -3.54 -11.06 4.78
C VAL A 279 -4.66 -10.71 3.81
N ALA A 280 -5.78 -11.41 3.94
CA ALA A 280 -7.06 -10.96 3.37
C ALA A 280 -7.77 -10.07 4.40
N ALA A 281 -7.91 -8.78 4.10
CA ALA A 281 -8.60 -7.82 4.95
C ALA A 281 -9.96 -7.45 4.36
N MET A 282 -11.00 -7.46 5.19
CA MET A 282 -12.36 -7.12 4.78
C MET A 282 -13.24 -6.73 5.98
N PRO A 283 -14.40 -6.09 5.78
CA PRO A 283 -15.33 -5.81 6.87
C PRO A 283 -15.79 -7.08 7.59
N PHE A 284 -16.03 -6.95 8.89
CA PHE A 284 -16.60 -8.00 9.71
C PHE A 284 -18.04 -8.35 9.26
N LYS A 285 -18.33 -9.64 9.19
CA LYS A 285 -19.67 -10.18 8.95
C LYS A 285 -19.95 -11.28 9.97
N GLU A 286 -21.14 -11.27 10.55
CA GLU A 286 -21.56 -12.28 11.53
C GLU A 286 -21.54 -13.70 10.92
N ASN A 287 -21.22 -14.71 11.73
CA ASN A 287 -21.14 -16.12 11.36
C ASN A 287 -20.08 -16.47 10.30
N GLN A 288 -19.10 -15.61 10.04
CA GLN A 288 -18.01 -15.91 9.12
C GLN A 288 -17.07 -16.98 9.69
N LYS A 289 -16.82 -18.04 8.90
CA LYS A 289 -16.07 -19.23 9.32
C LYS A 289 -14.60 -19.29 8.87
N CYS A 290 -14.02 -18.20 8.38
CA CYS A 290 -12.69 -18.27 7.75
C CYS A 290 -11.57 -17.85 8.71
N SER A 291 -10.71 -18.80 9.10
CA SER A 291 -9.38 -18.51 9.61
C SER A 291 -8.34 -19.27 8.79
N PHE A 292 -7.37 -18.54 8.23
CA PHE A 292 -6.14 -19.13 7.70
C PHE A 292 -5.16 -19.46 8.85
N GLU A 293 -5.67 -19.66 10.06
CA GLU A 293 -4.88 -19.81 11.27
C GLU A 293 -3.92 -21.00 11.15
N ASN A 294 -2.65 -20.78 11.51
CA ASN A 294 -1.57 -21.75 11.42
C ASN A 294 -1.31 -22.31 10.00
N GLN A 295 -1.78 -21.63 8.95
CA GLN A 295 -1.50 -22.03 7.57
C GLN A 295 -0.24 -21.34 7.06
N THR A 296 0.77 -22.17 6.78
CA THR A 296 2.03 -21.73 6.17
C THR A 296 2.25 -22.41 4.83
N ILE A 297 2.92 -21.71 3.92
CA ILE A 297 3.28 -22.20 2.59
C ILE A 297 4.76 -21.89 2.38
N ASP A 298 5.58 -22.92 2.17
CA ASP A 298 6.96 -22.75 1.73
C ASP A 298 6.98 -22.52 0.21
N ILE A 299 7.66 -21.46 -0.21
CA ILE A 299 7.79 -21.07 -1.62
C ILE A 299 9.11 -21.58 -2.20
N ASP A 300 10.18 -21.52 -1.39
CA ASP A 300 11.53 -22.04 -1.65
C ASP A 300 12.32 -22.11 -0.33
N GLU A 301 13.63 -22.38 -0.36
CA GLU A 301 14.47 -22.44 0.85
C GLU A 301 14.51 -21.13 1.66
N HIS A 302 14.17 -20.00 1.04
CA HIS A 302 14.32 -18.66 1.60
C HIS A 302 13.01 -18.01 2.02
N ILE A 303 11.88 -18.40 1.42
CA ILE A 303 10.61 -17.68 1.57
C ILE A 303 9.52 -18.62 2.07
N THR A 304 8.92 -18.25 3.20
CA THR A 304 7.68 -18.85 3.72
C THR A 304 6.59 -17.79 3.78
N LEU A 305 5.37 -18.14 3.40
CA LEU A 305 4.17 -17.31 3.57
C LEU A 305 3.37 -17.82 4.76
N GLU A 306 2.93 -16.94 5.66
CA GLU A 306 1.95 -17.25 6.71
C GLU A 306 0.65 -16.51 6.41
N LEU A 307 -0.43 -17.26 6.27
CA LEU A 307 -1.71 -16.74 5.80
C LEU A 307 -2.57 -16.25 6.97
N HIS A 308 -3.27 -15.13 6.79
CA HIS A 308 -4.16 -14.58 7.81
C HIS A 308 -5.43 -13.95 7.25
N THR A 309 -6.45 -13.87 8.10
CA THR A 309 -7.61 -12.99 7.92
C THR A 309 -7.51 -11.81 8.87
N LEU A 310 -7.97 -10.64 8.40
CA LEU A 310 -8.18 -9.45 9.22
C LEU A 310 -9.59 -8.91 8.96
N PHE A 311 -10.46 -9.04 9.95
CA PHE A 311 -11.80 -8.48 9.90
C PHE A 311 -11.85 -7.10 10.54
N ILE A 312 -12.46 -6.15 9.84
CA ILE A 312 -12.55 -4.75 10.24
C ILE A 312 -13.97 -4.48 10.74
N LYS A 313 -14.12 -4.14 12.01
CA LYS A 313 -15.42 -3.75 12.56
C LYS A 313 -15.66 -2.28 12.26
N ILE A 314 -16.67 -1.99 11.43
CA ILE A 314 -17.02 -0.64 10.99
C ILE A 314 -18.42 -0.31 11.50
N GLU A 315 -18.58 0.81 12.21
CA GLU A 315 -19.87 1.32 12.67
C GLU A 315 -19.97 2.82 12.37
N ALA A 316 -21.07 3.26 11.76
CA ALA A 316 -21.29 4.66 11.37
C ALA A 316 -20.12 5.28 10.57
N ASN A 317 -19.48 4.49 9.70
CA ASN A 317 -18.29 4.84 8.91
C ASN A 317 -17.01 5.06 9.72
N ASP A 318 -16.94 4.58 10.97
CA ASP A 318 -15.72 4.55 11.75
C ASP A 318 -15.25 3.12 11.97
N ILE A 319 -13.94 2.90 11.83
CA ILE A 319 -13.29 1.68 12.34
C ILE A 319 -13.46 1.64 13.86
N LYS A 320 -14.09 0.60 14.42
CA LYS A 320 -14.25 0.41 15.87
C LYS A 320 -13.30 -0.64 16.44
N GLY A 321 -12.86 -1.59 15.64
CA GLY A 321 -11.95 -2.64 16.09
C GLY A 321 -11.59 -3.65 15.01
N PHE A 322 -10.85 -4.66 15.42
CA PHE A 322 -10.33 -5.70 14.53
C PHE A 322 -10.48 -7.09 15.15
N SER A 323 -10.60 -8.09 14.29
CA SER A 323 -10.61 -9.52 14.66
C SER A 323 -10.02 -10.36 13.54
N GLY A 324 -9.92 -11.68 13.71
CA GLY A 324 -9.37 -12.61 12.71
C GLY A 324 -8.02 -13.19 13.13
N SER A 325 -7.48 -14.11 12.33
CA SER A 325 -6.28 -14.86 12.72
C SER A 325 -5.04 -13.98 12.85
N LEU A 326 -4.95 -12.86 12.11
CA LEU A 326 -3.83 -11.92 12.26
C LEU A 326 -3.81 -11.33 13.67
N VAL A 327 -4.96 -10.93 14.21
CA VAL A 327 -5.06 -10.34 15.55
C VAL A 327 -4.65 -11.35 16.63
N ASN A 328 -4.96 -12.63 16.42
CA ASN A 328 -4.64 -13.70 17.37
C ASN A 328 -3.15 -14.00 17.46
N THR A 329 -2.42 -13.88 16.34
CA THR A 329 -0.99 -14.20 16.24
C THR A 329 -0.07 -12.99 16.42
N MET A 330 -0.64 -11.78 16.40
CA MET A 330 0.08 -10.56 16.74
C MET A 330 0.47 -10.54 18.22
N ARG A 331 1.57 -9.85 18.52
CA ARG A 331 1.99 -9.61 19.89
C ARG A 331 0.83 -8.99 20.69
N LYS A 332 0.59 -9.51 21.89
CA LYS A 332 -0.43 -8.97 22.80
C LYS A 332 0.15 -7.80 23.60
N LYS A 333 -0.75 -6.88 24.01
CA LYS A 333 -0.37 -5.78 24.89
C LYS A 333 -0.06 -6.27 26.27
#